data_AF-A0A803MDW6-F1
#
_entry.id   AF-A0A803MDW6-F1
#
_cell.length_a   1.000
_cell.length_b   1.000
_cell.length_c   1.000
_cell.angle_alpha   90.00
_cell.angle_beta   90.00
_cell.angle_gamma   90.00
#
_symmetry.space_group_name_H-M   'P 1'
#
loop_
_entity.id
_entity.type
_entity.pdbx_description
1 polymer ?
#
loop_
_entity_poly.entity_id
_entity_poly.type
_entity_poly.pdbx_seq_one_letter_code
_entity_poly.pdbx_strand_id
1 'polypeptide(L)'
;MSDHTIDRKPSGDKEGAYAVWATPSKDAKMTLKKLMSGLRSKFGGPKFDPHLTVVGPISLTGKDAKEKFRAACRGLKAYPAQAQEISTGNSFWQSVYLRLNATPETDEEKNEVIEEAKTLDDTIDTMSFAIDRLELYITPDDKTLKSWIKVEEYELCAH
;
A
#
# COMPACT_ATOMS: atom_id res chain seq x y z
N MET A 1 38.63 -4.53 4.89
CA MET A 1 37.99 -5.35 3.85
C MET A 1 36.60 -4.79 3.66
N SER A 2 36.39 -4.07 2.56
CA SER A 2 35.19 -3.28 2.29
C SER A 2 34.08 -4.20 1.77
N ASP A 3 33.09 -4.45 2.62
CA ASP A 3 31.88 -5.19 2.27
C ASP A 3 31.02 -4.31 1.33
N HIS A 4 31.04 -4.66 0.04
CA HIS A 4 30.18 -4.05 -0.97
C HIS A 4 28.91 -4.90 -1.06
N THR A 5 27.85 -4.48 -0.37
CA THR A 5 26.51 -4.98 -0.59
C THR A 5 26.07 -4.59 -1.99
N ILE A 6 26.23 -5.49 -2.96
CA ILE A 6 25.69 -5.31 -4.30
C ILE A 6 24.18 -5.54 -4.21
N ASP A 7 23.40 -4.47 -4.35
CA ASP A 7 21.97 -4.52 -4.70
C ASP A 7 21.83 -5.19 -6.08
N ARG A 8 21.87 -6.53 -6.10
CA ARG A 8 21.61 -7.30 -7.32
C ARG A 8 20.12 -7.31 -7.57
N LYS A 9 19.69 -6.43 -8.49
CA LYS A 9 18.40 -6.55 -9.15
C LYS A 9 18.24 -8.00 -9.67
N PRO A 10 17.15 -8.72 -9.34
CA PRO A 10 16.99 -10.11 -9.76
C PRO A 10 17.13 -10.23 -11.28
N SER A 11 17.95 -11.19 -11.74
CA SER A 11 17.99 -11.60 -13.15
C SER A 11 16.58 -12.01 -13.59
N GLY A 12 16.15 -11.59 -14.78
CA GLY A 12 14.76 -11.72 -15.26
C GLY A 12 14.18 -13.15 -15.23
N ASP A 13 15.03 -14.16 -15.13
CA ASP A 13 14.67 -15.59 -15.13
C ASP A 13 14.40 -16.17 -13.73
N LYS A 14 14.71 -15.46 -12.64
CA LYS A 14 14.43 -15.93 -11.28
C LYS A 14 13.06 -15.47 -10.82
N GLU A 15 12.35 -16.39 -10.15
CA GLU A 15 11.09 -16.04 -9.50
C GLU A 15 11.31 -15.10 -8.31
N GLY A 16 10.34 -14.21 -8.11
CA GLY A 16 10.23 -13.34 -6.96
C GLY A 16 8.77 -13.22 -6.53
N ALA A 17 8.54 -12.81 -5.29
CA ALA A 17 7.20 -12.53 -4.78
C ALA A 17 6.78 -11.11 -5.22
N TYR A 18 5.86 -11.00 -6.16
CA TYR A 18 5.39 -9.73 -6.71
C TYR A 18 4.00 -9.36 -6.18
N ALA A 19 3.80 -8.10 -5.81
CA ALA A 19 2.52 -7.56 -5.38
C ALA A 19 2.13 -6.36 -6.26
N VAL A 20 0.82 -6.14 -6.41
CA VAL A 20 0.28 -4.96 -7.11
C VAL A 20 -0.44 -4.08 -6.11
N TRP A 21 -0.04 -2.82 -6.09
CA TRP A 21 -0.57 -1.81 -5.18
C TRP A 21 -1.24 -0.69 -5.95
N ALA A 22 -2.45 -0.34 -5.55
CA ALA A 22 -3.12 0.89 -5.91
C ALA A 22 -2.64 2.01 -4.98
N THR A 23 -2.33 3.19 -5.54
CA THR A 23 -1.92 4.34 -4.72
C THR A 23 -2.92 5.50 -4.83
N PRO A 24 -3.17 6.21 -3.71
CA PRO A 24 -3.99 7.41 -3.71
C PRO A 24 -3.41 8.52 -4.56
N SER A 25 -4.27 9.44 -4.99
CA SER A 25 -3.89 10.70 -5.63
C SER A 25 -2.86 11.47 -4.80
N LYS A 26 -2.09 12.34 -5.46
CA LYS A 26 -0.97 13.06 -4.82
C LYS A 26 -1.36 13.75 -3.51
N ASP A 27 -2.48 14.45 -3.49
CA ASP A 27 -2.95 15.19 -2.32
C ASP A 27 -3.39 14.24 -1.21
N ALA A 28 -4.15 13.19 -1.55
CA ALA A 28 -4.56 12.17 -0.59
C ALA A 28 -3.36 11.41 0.01
N LYS A 29 -2.38 11.08 -0.83
CA LYS A 29 -1.11 10.47 -0.42
C LYS A 29 -0.36 11.36 0.58
N MET A 30 -0.42 12.69 0.42
CA MET A 30 0.22 13.64 1.35
C MET A 30 -0.48 13.64 2.71
N THR A 31 -1.81 13.72 2.73
CA THR A 31 -2.62 13.66 3.95
C THR A 31 -2.38 12.35 4.70
N LEU A 32 -2.48 11.22 4.01
CA LEU A 32 -2.24 9.89 4.60
C LEU A 32 -0.81 9.73 5.12
N LYS A 33 0.20 10.24 4.42
CA LYS A 33 1.59 10.24 4.91
C LYS A 33 1.76 11.03 6.21
N LYS A 34 1.07 12.15 6.37
CA LYS A 34 1.09 12.95 7.59
C LYS A 34 0.49 12.16 8.76
N LEU A 35 -0.68 11.58 8.58
CA LEU A 35 -1.34 10.73 9.57
C LEU A 35 -0.46 9.53 9.98
N MET A 36 0.04 8.77 9.01
CA MET A 36 0.95 7.64 9.24
C MET A 36 2.23 8.07 9.98
N SER A 37 2.72 9.29 9.73
CA SER A 37 3.89 9.82 10.43
C SER A 37 3.58 10.14 11.89
N GLY A 38 2.43 10.73 12.18
CA GLY A 38 1.97 11.01 13.55
C GLY A 38 1.84 9.72 14.36
N LEU A 39 1.09 8.74 13.83
CA LEU A 39 0.92 7.43 14.46
C LEU A 39 2.27 6.74 14.72
N ARG A 40 3.15 6.70 13.71
CA ARG A 40 4.48 6.09 13.85
C ARG A 40 5.35 6.80 14.90
N SER A 41 5.26 8.13 15.03
CA SER A 41 6.04 8.85 16.04
C SER A 41 5.60 8.52 17.48
N LYS A 42 4.32 8.19 17.68
CA LYS A 42 3.75 7.85 18.99
C LYS A 42 3.92 6.37 19.33
N PHE A 43 3.70 5.48 18.36
CA PHE A 43 3.59 4.03 18.59
C PHE A 43 4.73 3.20 17.97
N GLY A 44 5.63 3.82 17.21
CA GLY A 44 6.69 3.12 16.48
C GLY A 44 6.20 2.46 15.18
N GLY A 45 7.04 1.61 14.59
CA GLY A 45 6.74 0.86 13.36
C GLY A 45 7.52 1.32 12.13
N PRO A 46 7.56 0.49 11.06
CA PRO A 46 8.32 0.82 9.86
C PRO A 46 7.65 1.92 9.04
N LYS A 47 8.46 2.66 8.28
CA LYS A 47 7.96 3.69 7.34
C LYS A 47 7.68 3.04 5.99
N PHE A 48 6.50 3.29 5.44
CA PHE A 48 6.12 2.92 4.07
C PHE A 48 5.17 3.96 3.46
N ASP A 49 4.96 3.87 2.16
CA ASP A 49 4.04 4.75 1.41
C ASP A 49 2.60 4.20 1.46
N PRO A 50 1.56 5.05 1.58
CA PRO A 50 0.17 4.58 1.63
C PRO A 50 -0.21 3.91 0.32
N HIS A 51 -0.78 2.70 0.44
CA HIS A 51 -1.21 1.89 -0.69
C HIS A 51 -2.39 1.00 -0.30
N LEU A 52 -3.15 0.58 -1.31
CA LEU A 52 -4.12 -0.49 -1.23
C LEU A 52 -3.56 -1.70 -2.00
N THR A 53 -3.33 -2.81 -1.30
CA THR A 53 -2.91 -4.06 -1.97
C THR A 53 -4.06 -4.61 -2.79
N VAL A 54 -3.94 -4.56 -4.12
CA VAL A 54 -4.93 -5.11 -5.07
C VAL A 54 -4.65 -6.59 -5.32
N VAL A 55 -3.36 -6.94 -5.40
CA VAL A 55 -2.89 -8.31 -5.54
C VAL A 55 -1.79 -8.53 -4.53
N GLY A 56 -1.98 -9.52 -3.64
CA GLY A 56 -0.98 -9.95 -2.67
C GLY A 56 0.25 -10.56 -3.35
N PRO A 57 1.31 -10.90 -2.59
CA PRO A 57 2.53 -11.47 -3.16
C PRO A 57 2.27 -12.77 -3.95
N ILE A 58 2.66 -12.82 -5.22
CA ILE A 58 2.57 -13.99 -6.11
C ILE A 58 3.97 -14.30 -6.66
N SER A 59 4.36 -15.58 -6.67
CA SER A 59 5.62 -16.02 -7.29
C SER A 59 5.53 -15.93 -8.80
N LEU A 60 6.35 -15.09 -9.41
CA LEU A 60 6.45 -14.93 -10.87
C LEU A 60 7.90 -14.66 -11.28
N THR A 61 8.25 -14.94 -12.53
CA THR A 61 9.48 -14.37 -13.11
C THR A 61 9.32 -12.86 -13.28
N GLY A 62 10.45 -12.13 -13.29
CA GLY A 62 10.40 -10.68 -13.47
C GLY A 62 9.86 -10.24 -14.84
N LYS A 63 9.98 -11.11 -15.86
CA LYS A 63 9.38 -10.87 -17.18
C LYS A 63 7.86 -11.04 -17.13
N ASP A 64 7.37 -12.16 -16.61
CA ASP A 64 5.94 -12.45 -16.56
C ASP A 64 5.19 -11.46 -15.68
N ALA A 65 5.78 -11.05 -14.56
CA ALA A 65 5.19 -10.06 -13.67
C ALA A 65 4.92 -8.74 -14.40
N LYS A 66 5.89 -8.23 -15.17
CA LYS A 66 5.73 -6.99 -15.94
C LYS A 66 4.74 -7.12 -17.09
N GLU A 67 4.79 -8.23 -17.83
CA GLU A 67 3.86 -8.48 -18.94
C GLU A 67 2.42 -8.55 -18.45
N LYS A 68 2.16 -9.31 -17.37
CA LYS A 68 0.84 -9.40 -16.75
C LYS A 68 0.40 -8.07 -16.14
N PHE A 69 1.29 -7.35 -15.46
CA PHE A 69 0.99 -6.04 -14.89
C PHE A 69 0.56 -5.04 -15.97
N ARG A 70 1.35 -4.90 -17.04
CA ARG A 70 1.01 -4.03 -18.18
C ARG A 70 -0.31 -4.44 -18.82
N ALA A 71 -0.53 -5.74 -19.01
CA ALA A 71 -1.78 -6.24 -19.59
C ALA A 71 -2.99 -5.88 -18.72
N ALA A 72 -2.88 -6.03 -17.40
CA ALA A 72 -3.93 -5.69 -16.44
C ALA A 72 -4.21 -4.19 -16.37
N CYS A 73 -3.18 -3.35 -16.54
CA CYS A 73 -3.32 -1.90 -16.49
C CYS A 73 -3.99 -1.29 -17.73
N ARG A 74 -3.91 -1.96 -18.89
CA ARG A 74 -4.46 -1.44 -20.15
C ARG A 74 -5.95 -1.18 -20.05
N GLY A 75 -6.34 0.08 -20.27
CA GLY A 75 -7.73 0.51 -20.30
C GLY A 75 -8.35 0.75 -18.92
N LEU A 76 -7.59 0.60 -17.83
CA LEU A 76 -8.03 1.00 -16.51
C LEU A 76 -8.07 2.52 -16.41
N LYS A 77 -9.12 3.02 -15.77
CA LYS A 77 -9.30 4.44 -15.44
C LYS A 77 -9.09 4.65 -13.95
N ALA A 78 -8.72 5.87 -13.58
CA ALA A 78 -8.69 6.28 -12.18
C ALA A 78 -10.10 6.11 -11.59
N TYR A 79 -10.19 5.63 -10.36
CA TYR A 79 -11.49 5.34 -9.73
C TYR A 79 -11.57 5.94 -8.32
N PRO A 80 -12.77 6.32 -7.86
CA PRO A 80 -12.95 6.85 -6.52
C PRO A 80 -12.80 5.74 -5.48
N ALA A 81 -12.18 6.08 -4.37
CA ALA A 81 -12.16 5.32 -3.14
C ALA A 81 -12.69 6.21 -2.00
N GLN A 82 -13.55 5.64 -1.18
CA GLN A 82 -14.10 6.32 -0.01
C GLN A 82 -13.65 5.58 1.23
N ALA A 83 -12.99 6.31 2.13
CA ALA A 83 -12.71 5.84 3.47
C ALA A 83 -14.04 5.55 4.20
N GLN A 84 -14.06 4.46 4.96
CA GLN A 84 -15.19 4.12 5.80
C GLN A 84 -14.85 4.42 7.26
N GLU A 85 -13.74 3.83 7.72
CA GLU A 85 -13.28 3.96 9.09
C GLU A 85 -11.83 3.48 9.21
N ILE A 86 -11.20 3.84 10.31
CA ILE A 86 -9.93 3.26 10.72
C ILE A 86 -10.24 1.95 11.45
N SER A 87 -9.44 0.92 11.17
CA SER A 87 -9.56 -0.37 11.82
C SER A 87 -8.21 -0.93 12.22
N THR A 88 -8.24 -2.00 13.00
CA THR A 88 -7.06 -2.74 13.46
C THR A 88 -7.28 -4.24 13.25
N GLY A 89 -6.20 -5.00 13.29
CA GLY A 89 -6.21 -6.44 13.14
C GLY A 89 -5.07 -7.07 13.94
N ASN A 90 -5.06 -8.41 13.99
CA ASN A 90 -4.18 -9.16 14.88
C ASN A 90 -2.90 -9.65 14.19
N SER A 91 -2.52 -9.01 13.08
CA SER A 91 -1.35 -9.37 12.26
C SER A 91 -0.41 -8.18 12.11
N PHE A 92 0.88 -8.44 11.96
CA PHE A 92 1.91 -7.40 11.73
C PHE A 92 1.56 -6.50 10.54
N TRP A 93 1.01 -7.08 9.47
CA TRP A 93 0.65 -6.39 8.23
C TRP A 93 -0.73 -5.71 8.28
N GLN A 94 -1.51 -5.98 9.32
CA GLN A 94 -2.86 -5.44 9.51
C GLN A 94 -2.99 -4.89 10.95
N SER A 95 -1.99 -4.15 11.43
CA SER A 95 -2.02 -3.58 12.78
C SER A 95 -3.01 -2.42 12.87
N VAL A 96 -2.89 -1.42 11.98
CA VAL A 96 -3.83 -0.32 11.79
C VAL A 96 -3.98 -0.05 10.30
N TYR A 97 -5.20 0.01 9.79
CA TYR A 97 -5.49 0.22 8.37
C TYR A 97 -6.77 1.03 8.15
N LEU A 98 -6.83 1.75 7.03
CA LEU A 98 -8.05 2.42 6.60
C LEU A 98 -8.92 1.41 5.85
N ARG A 99 -10.12 1.14 6.36
CA ARG A 99 -11.14 0.41 5.60
C ARG A 99 -11.70 1.34 4.55
N LEU A 100 -11.74 0.86 3.31
CA LEU A 100 -12.43 1.52 2.22
C LEU A 100 -13.80 0.84 2.06
N ASN A 101 -14.80 1.59 1.63
CA ASN A 101 -16.13 1.05 1.38
C ASN A 101 -16.09 -0.13 0.39
N ALA A 102 -16.26 -1.34 0.93
CA ALA A 102 -16.71 -2.56 0.27
C ALA A 102 -17.68 -3.25 1.24
N THR A 103 -18.80 -3.79 0.74
CA THR A 103 -19.99 -4.25 1.52
C THR A 103 -19.69 -4.93 2.87
N PRO A 104 -20.55 -4.75 3.89
CA PRO A 104 -20.15 -4.51 5.29
C PRO A 104 -19.91 -5.77 6.13
N GLU A 105 -18.91 -5.76 7.00
CA GLU A 105 -18.84 -6.61 8.22
C GLU A 105 -18.16 -5.88 9.40
N THR A 106 -18.73 -6.06 10.59
CA THR A 106 -18.45 -5.36 11.86
C THR A 106 -17.63 -6.23 12.83
N ASP A 107 -16.88 -5.62 13.75
CA ASP A 107 -16.62 -6.20 15.10
C ASP A 107 -16.04 -5.15 16.07
N GLU A 108 -16.57 -5.18 17.30
CA GLU A 108 -16.41 -4.20 18.37
C GLU A 108 -15.29 -4.62 19.34
N GLU A 109 -14.15 -3.92 19.31
CA GLU A 109 -13.18 -3.85 20.45
C GLU A 109 -11.99 -2.86 20.22
N LYS A 110 -12.12 -1.83 19.36
CA LYS A 110 -10.94 -1.15 18.75
C LYS A 110 -10.93 0.38 18.89
N ASN A 111 -11.59 0.93 19.91
CA ASN A 111 -11.92 2.36 19.95
C ASN A 111 -10.74 3.29 20.29
N GLU A 112 -9.72 2.88 21.03
CA GLU A 112 -8.66 3.83 21.47
C GLU A 112 -7.74 4.30 20.33
N VAL A 113 -7.37 3.42 19.41
CA VAL A 113 -6.53 3.77 18.24
C VAL A 113 -7.33 4.58 17.22
N ILE A 114 -8.63 4.31 17.11
CA ILE A 114 -9.56 5.02 16.23
C ILE A 114 -9.74 6.45 16.74
N GLU A 115 -10.01 6.64 18.04
CA GLU A 115 -10.19 7.96 18.63
C GLU A 115 -8.92 8.82 18.53
N GLU A 116 -7.73 8.25 18.76
CA GLU A 116 -6.47 9.00 18.56
C GLU A 116 -6.28 9.43 17.09
N ALA A 117 -6.61 8.56 16.13
CA ALA A 117 -6.47 8.92 14.72
C ALA A 117 -7.46 10.02 14.29
N LYS A 118 -8.68 10.05 14.86
CA LYS A 118 -9.62 11.16 14.68
C LYS A 118 -9.12 12.47 15.28
N THR A 119 -8.32 12.45 16.35
CA THR A 119 -7.69 13.68 16.86
C THR A 119 -6.60 14.22 15.92
N LEU A 120 -6.00 13.36 15.08
CA LEU A 120 -4.96 13.74 14.13
C LEU A 120 -5.52 14.23 12.79
N ASP A 121 -6.65 13.66 12.38
CA ASP A 121 -7.42 14.06 11.21
C ASP A 121 -8.87 13.59 11.38
N ASP A 122 -9.76 14.50 11.75
CA ASP A 122 -11.18 14.22 12.00
C ASP A 122 -12.01 14.04 10.72
N THR A 123 -11.38 14.24 9.54
CA THR A 123 -12.02 14.07 8.23
C THR A 123 -11.70 12.73 7.58
N ILE A 124 -10.85 11.92 8.21
CA ILE A 124 -10.27 10.73 7.59
C ILE A 124 -11.30 9.66 7.22
N ASP A 125 -12.40 9.56 7.96
CA ASP A 125 -13.50 8.58 7.76
C ASP A 125 -14.53 9.04 6.72
N THR A 126 -14.49 10.30 6.31
CA THR A 126 -15.32 10.86 5.23
C THR A 126 -14.52 11.19 3.97
N MET A 127 -13.21 10.94 4.02
CA MET A 127 -12.29 11.25 2.93
C MET A 127 -12.62 10.45 1.67
N SER A 128 -12.87 11.17 0.57
CA SER A 128 -12.97 10.62 -0.77
C SER A 128 -11.74 11.02 -1.57
N PHE A 129 -11.11 10.04 -2.22
CA PHE A 129 -9.92 10.27 -3.04
C PHE A 129 -9.91 9.37 -4.27
N ALA A 130 -9.20 9.79 -5.31
CA ALA A 130 -8.99 8.95 -6.49
C ALA A 130 -7.81 8.00 -6.25
N ILE A 131 -7.94 6.76 -6.68
CA ILE A 131 -6.81 5.90 -7.02
C ILE A 131 -6.43 6.22 -8.47
N ASP A 132 -5.23 6.74 -8.68
CA ASP A 132 -4.75 7.21 -9.98
C ASP A 132 -3.50 6.48 -10.49
N ARG A 133 -2.91 5.60 -9.67
CA ARG A 133 -1.71 4.85 -10.04
C ARG A 133 -1.77 3.41 -9.54
N LEU A 134 -1.26 2.51 -10.37
CA LEU A 134 -0.93 1.14 -10.00
C LEU A 134 0.59 0.98 -10.00
N GLU A 135 1.12 0.28 -9.01
CA GLU A 135 2.55 0.05 -8.81
C GLU A 135 2.80 -1.45 -8.64
N LEU A 136 3.75 -2.00 -9.38
CA LEU A 136 4.25 -3.36 -9.23
C LEU A 136 5.47 -3.34 -8.31
N TYR A 137 5.43 -4.12 -7.23
CA TYR A 137 6.55 -4.30 -6.32
C TYR A 137 7.04 -5.74 -6.30
N ILE A 138 8.33 -5.91 -6.02
CA ILE A 138 8.84 -7.16 -5.46
C ILE A 138 8.88 -7.02 -3.94
N THR A 139 8.21 -7.94 -3.25
CA THR A 139 7.95 -7.91 -1.81
C THR A 139 8.43 -9.21 -1.16
N PRO A 140 9.74 -9.36 -0.88
CA PRO A 140 10.21 -10.46 -0.05
C PRO A 140 9.53 -10.42 1.33
N ASP A 141 9.45 -11.55 2.01
CA ASP A 141 8.97 -11.63 3.40
C ASP A 141 10.01 -10.98 4.35
N ASP A 142 10.05 -9.66 4.33
CA ASP A 142 10.94 -8.79 5.09
C ASP A 142 10.10 -7.80 5.91
N LYS A 143 10.03 -8.07 7.22
CA LYS A 143 9.31 -7.22 8.18
C LYS A 143 9.96 -5.85 8.40
N THR A 144 11.19 -5.64 7.93
CA THR A 144 11.84 -4.32 7.99
C THR A 144 11.38 -3.37 6.90
N LEU A 145 10.69 -3.90 5.87
CA LEU A 145 10.25 -3.18 4.66
C LEU A 145 11.40 -2.57 3.83
N LYS A 146 12.66 -2.96 4.10
CA LYS A 146 13.83 -2.40 3.40
C LYS A 146 14.10 -3.08 2.07
N SER A 147 13.67 -4.33 1.91
CA SER A 147 13.89 -5.11 0.70
C SER A 147 12.78 -4.98 -0.35
N TRP A 148 11.78 -4.13 -0.11
CA TRP A 148 10.65 -3.92 -1.02
C TRP A 148 11.07 -2.96 -2.12
N ILE A 149 11.03 -3.41 -3.38
CA ILE A 149 11.52 -2.63 -4.52
C ILE A 149 10.38 -2.39 -5.50
N LYS A 150 10.12 -1.13 -5.84
CA LYS A 150 9.22 -0.76 -6.93
C LYS A 150 9.85 -1.21 -8.26
N VAL A 151 9.11 -2.01 -9.01
CA VAL A 151 9.55 -2.60 -10.28
C VAL A 151 9.03 -1.79 -11.46
N GLU A 152 7.77 -1.39 -11.42
CA GLU A 152 7.09 -0.66 -12.49
C GLU A 152 5.90 0.13 -11.91
N GLU A 153 5.51 1.20 -12.60
CA GLU A 153 4.40 2.07 -12.24
C GLU A 153 3.56 2.35 -13.49
N TYR A 154 2.26 2.52 -13.31
CA TYR A 154 1.32 2.86 -14.35
C TYR A 154 0.34 3.93 -13.84
N GLU A 155 0.30 5.08 -14.52
CA GLU A 155 -0.70 6.12 -14.28
C GLU A 155 -2.01 5.77 -14.99
N LEU A 156 -3.10 5.79 -14.24
CA LEU A 156 -4.44 5.54 -14.74
C LEU A 156 -4.97 6.79 -15.41
N CYS A 157 -5.63 6.63 -16.55
CA CYS A 157 -6.25 7.75 -17.24
C CYS A 157 -7.33 8.39 -16.35
N ALA A 158 -7.34 9.72 -16.28
CA ALA A 158 -8.44 10.47 -15.69
C ALA A 158 -9.76 10.15 -16.44
N HIS A 159 -10.88 10.28 -15.73
CA HIS A 159 -12.20 10.17 -16.30
C HIS A 159 -12.53 11.32 -17.25
#